data_AF-A0A2G9NGA1-F1
#
_entry.id   AF-A0A2G9NGA1-F1
#
_cell.length_a   1.000
_cell.length_b   1.000
_cell.length_c   1.000
_cell.angle_alpha   90.00
_cell.angle_beta   90.00
_cell.angle_gamma   90.00
#
_symmetry.space_group_name_H-M   'P 1'
#
loop_
_entity.id
_entity.type
_entity.pdbx_description
1 polymer ?
#
loop_
_entity_poly.entity_id
_entity_poly.type
_entity_poly.pdbx_seq_one_letter_code
_entity_poly.pdbx_strand_id
1 'polypeptide(L)'
;MDKLPVKDIVKESFWQLLAVYSFLILIVALGFFSKYSIYFNALALIVAILGVFYFSSSTKESSSHPIFRKNIFYLLFSLSILFILSFRLIPYLYNGYKIPLGYDAGIYKYAIEHGLTNLDLWVRAGVEPGFLYFMTFLNSALNIPSQFLLTYGFIFCILCLGLSIYYFTKTYFNDKEIALISILIYSISLVQFKVFTFLYYKNIIALSFTLLAFTFLLKNKLWVFSLFGILVGIFHRPSFYIFGISYLAFAIISPYKNKKYDFKILSKYVLHGSLILAISMLFFIGTFSPAITNLIYPVVNSFVQTGSSPGTFIDFFDYQFSILFYLPLSLIGFLFYITQKKYSLSKDLFFFYTVFLISIVYFRLFFFNRYLIFLDISMIIFASYGAYILLKEKSKVGFIIITILLISGIILSFNASMDSRPTIPNSIYNSITSIDLSNENNAYLISISSEFTPYLQGYIQSSKTTKIIAPGMFDYDALNSRPKWEKFWADLNASEFKETYGDDSSIFLYYPRHMNNSCYTSIENVLNLYKWIC
;
A
#
# COMPACT_ATOMS: atom_id res chain seq x y z
N MET A 1 -50.33 25.07 11.99
CA MET A 1 -49.31 24.05 11.66
C MET A 1 -48.04 24.81 11.33
N ASP A 2 -47.23 25.08 12.35
CA ASP A 2 -45.94 25.73 12.18
C ASP A 2 -45.05 24.79 11.37
N LYS A 3 -44.52 25.29 10.24
CA LYS A 3 -43.54 24.57 9.45
C LYS A 3 -42.31 24.37 10.33
N LEU A 4 -42.14 23.19 10.93
CA LEU A 4 -40.83 22.74 11.39
C LEU A 4 -39.86 23.03 10.24
N PRO A 5 -38.89 23.93 10.43
CA PRO A 5 -38.06 24.35 9.33
C PRO A 5 -37.28 23.12 8.89
N VAL A 6 -37.36 22.76 7.61
CA VAL A 6 -36.75 21.56 7.00
C VAL A 6 -35.30 21.32 7.47
N LYS A 7 -34.59 22.41 7.79
CA LYS A 7 -33.25 22.41 8.37
C LYS A 7 -33.13 21.66 9.71
N ASP A 8 -34.09 21.81 10.62
CA ASP A 8 -34.07 21.14 11.93
C ASP A 8 -34.30 19.63 11.77
N ILE A 9 -35.19 19.25 10.85
CA ILE A 9 -35.43 17.83 10.50
C ILE A 9 -34.14 17.20 9.95
N VAL A 10 -33.46 17.86 9.01
CA VAL A 10 -32.18 17.38 8.44
C VAL A 10 -31.10 17.25 9.51
N LYS A 11 -31.00 18.24 10.41
CA LYS A 11 -30.03 18.23 11.51
C LYS A 11 -30.26 17.06 12.47
N GLU A 12 -31.47 16.89 12.97
CA GLU A 12 -31.79 15.81 13.91
C GLU A 12 -31.61 14.44 13.24
N SER A 13 -32.08 14.29 12.00
CA SER A 13 -31.90 13.05 11.22
C SER A 13 -30.42 12.72 11.03
N PHE A 14 -29.58 13.71 10.72
CA PHE A 14 -28.14 13.52 10.58
C PHE A 14 -27.50 12.98 11.87
N TRP A 15 -27.74 13.64 13.01
CA TRP A 15 -27.13 13.23 14.28
C TRP A 15 -27.63 11.86 14.76
N GLN A 16 -28.93 11.57 14.60
CA GLN A 16 -29.51 10.27 14.96
C GLN A 16 -28.91 9.15 14.11
N LEU A 17 -28.89 9.30 12.78
CA LEU A 17 -28.35 8.28 11.88
C LEU A 17 -26.85 8.08 12.07
N LEU A 18 -26.09 9.14 12.30
CA LEU A 18 -24.66 9.03 12.57
C LEU A 18 -24.39 8.33 13.92
N ALA A 19 -25.19 8.62 14.96
CA ALA A 19 -25.09 7.93 16.24
C ALA A 19 -25.41 6.43 16.12
N VAL A 20 -26.49 6.09 15.41
CA VAL A 20 -26.85 4.69 15.11
C VAL A 20 -25.74 4.00 14.34
N TYR A 21 -25.21 4.64 13.29
CA TYR A 21 -24.09 4.11 12.52
C TYR A 21 -22.89 3.82 13.43
N SER A 22 -22.45 4.80 14.23
CA SER A 22 -21.29 4.65 15.12
C SER A 22 -21.47 3.53 16.15
N PHE A 23 -22.67 3.40 16.72
CA PHE A 23 -22.96 2.34 17.67
C PHE A 23 -22.95 0.96 17.00
N LEU A 24 -23.53 0.83 15.81
CA LEU A 24 -23.48 -0.43 15.05
C LEU A 24 -22.04 -0.83 14.68
N ILE A 25 -21.19 0.14 14.32
CA ILE A 25 -19.77 -0.14 14.05
C ILE A 25 -19.05 -0.63 15.31
N LEU A 26 -19.35 -0.06 16.48
CA LEU A 26 -18.79 -0.54 17.75
C LEU A 26 -19.22 -1.98 18.05
N ILE A 27 -20.49 -2.32 17.86
CA ILE A 27 -21.01 -3.69 18.02
C ILE A 27 -20.29 -4.67 17.09
N VAL A 28 -20.09 -4.29 15.82
CA VAL A 28 -19.34 -5.09 14.85
C VAL A 28 -17.88 -5.25 15.28
N ALA A 29 -17.23 -4.18 15.76
CA ALA A 29 -15.85 -4.23 16.24
C ALA A 29 -15.68 -5.15 17.47
N LEU A 30 -16.69 -5.22 18.33
CA LEU A 30 -16.74 -6.11 19.49
C LEU A 30 -17.09 -7.57 19.14
N GLY A 31 -17.41 -7.86 17.87
CA GLY A 31 -17.73 -9.21 17.41
C GLY A 31 -19.15 -9.69 17.73
N PHE A 32 -20.03 -8.81 18.25
CA PHE A 32 -21.42 -9.17 18.55
C PHE A 32 -22.29 -9.30 17.30
N PHE A 33 -21.85 -8.74 16.18
CA PHE A 33 -22.62 -8.71 14.94
C PHE A 33 -21.72 -8.85 13.72
N SER A 34 -22.17 -9.60 12.72
CA SER A 34 -21.44 -9.72 11.46
C SER A 34 -21.44 -8.39 10.71
N LYS A 35 -20.27 -8.02 10.20
CA LYS A 35 -20.10 -6.85 9.31
C LYS A 35 -20.96 -6.95 8.05
N TYR A 36 -21.39 -8.15 7.66
CA TYR A 36 -22.18 -8.42 6.44
C TYR A 36 -23.69 -8.23 6.61
N SER A 37 -24.17 -8.02 7.83
CA SER A 37 -25.60 -8.04 8.13
C SER A 37 -26.34 -6.75 7.75
N ILE A 38 -25.63 -5.64 7.52
CA ILE A 38 -26.22 -4.32 7.23
C ILE A 38 -25.50 -3.69 6.03
N TYR A 39 -26.25 -2.97 5.19
CA TYR A 39 -25.72 -2.15 4.09
C TYR A 39 -25.05 -0.86 4.61
N PHE A 40 -23.95 -1.01 5.37
CA PHE A 40 -23.25 0.11 6.00
C PHE A 40 -22.81 1.19 5.00
N ASN A 41 -22.41 0.81 3.79
CA ASN A 41 -21.99 1.77 2.75
C ASN A 41 -23.13 2.72 2.34
N ALA A 42 -24.35 2.19 2.20
CA ALA A 42 -25.52 3.00 1.86
C ALA A 42 -25.89 3.93 3.01
N LEU A 43 -25.86 3.42 4.25
CA LEU A 43 -26.12 4.23 5.45
C LEU A 43 -25.08 5.36 5.59
N ALA A 44 -23.79 5.08 5.37
CA ALA A 44 -22.72 6.07 5.40
C ALA A 44 -22.92 7.17 4.34
N LEU A 45 -23.36 6.80 3.13
CA LEU A 45 -23.67 7.76 2.08
C LEU A 45 -24.87 8.65 2.42
N ILE A 46 -25.95 8.08 2.96
CA ILE A 46 -27.13 8.85 3.42
C ILE A 46 -26.71 9.84 4.51
N VAL A 47 -25.96 9.38 5.51
CA VAL A 47 -25.41 10.23 6.58
C VAL A 47 -24.55 11.35 5.99
N ALA A 48 -23.73 11.05 4.99
CA ALA A 48 -22.87 12.05 4.37
C ALA A 48 -23.65 13.12 3.61
N ILE A 49 -24.66 12.72 2.83
CA ILE A 49 -25.54 13.64 2.10
C ILE A 49 -26.26 14.58 3.08
N LEU A 50 -26.87 14.03 4.13
CA LEU A 50 -27.54 14.83 5.17
C LEU A 50 -26.56 15.77 5.89
N GLY A 51 -25.35 15.29 6.19
CA GLY A 51 -24.29 16.08 6.78
C GLY A 51 -23.92 17.28 5.91
N VAL A 52 -23.71 17.06 4.60
CA VAL A 52 -23.39 18.16 3.67
C VAL A 52 -24.50 19.20 3.63
N PHE A 53 -25.77 18.80 3.57
CA PHE A 53 -26.90 19.75 3.63
C PHE A 53 -26.94 20.53 4.95
N TYR A 54 -26.75 19.83 6.07
CA TYR A 54 -26.69 20.45 7.39
C TYR A 54 -25.58 21.51 7.47
N PHE A 55 -24.32 21.12 7.21
CA PHE A 55 -23.17 22.00 7.36
C PHE A 55 -23.11 23.11 6.31
N SER A 56 -23.57 22.87 5.08
CA SER A 56 -23.61 23.91 4.04
C SER A 56 -24.57 25.04 4.40
N SER A 57 -25.62 24.75 5.18
CA SER A 57 -26.58 25.75 5.67
C SER A 57 -26.15 26.47 6.96
N SER A 58 -25.06 26.03 7.58
CA SER A 58 -24.55 26.49 8.88
C SER A 58 -23.30 27.35 8.70
N THR A 59 -23.32 28.30 7.77
CA THR A 59 -22.22 29.27 7.57
C THR A 59 -22.22 30.33 8.68
N LYS A 60 -22.10 29.91 9.95
CA LYS A 60 -21.70 30.82 11.02
C LYS A 60 -20.18 30.93 11.00
N GLU A 61 -19.68 32.15 10.96
CA GLU A 61 -18.27 32.46 11.21
C GLU A 61 -17.83 31.76 12.49
N SER A 62 -17.03 30.72 12.35
CA SER A 62 -16.65 29.90 13.47
C SER A 62 -15.66 30.66 14.35
N SER A 63 -15.86 30.63 15.66
CA SER A 63 -14.90 31.13 16.64
C SER A 63 -13.49 30.58 16.37
N SER A 64 -12.46 31.43 16.42
CA SER A 64 -11.04 31.10 16.24
C SER A 64 -10.42 30.24 17.36
N HIS A 65 -11.24 29.70 18.26
CA HIS A 65 -10.76 28.90 19.37
C HIS A 65 -10.34 27.51 18.89
N PRO A 66 -9.15 27.03 19.31
CA PRO A 66 -8.71 25.67 19.00
C PRO A 66 -9.67 24.65 19.61
N ILE A 67 -9.95 23.57 18.87
CA ILE A 67 -10.76 22.44 19.34
C ILE A 67 -10.05 21.74 20.50
N PHE A 68 -8.73 21.54 20.38
CA PHE A 68 -7.93 20.84 21.37
C PHE A 68 -7.05 21.78 22.18
N ARG A 69 -7.04 21.57 23.51
CA ARG A 69 -6.03 22.19 24.37
C ARG A 69 -4.63 21.71 23.96
N LYS A 70 -3.62 22.56 24.12
CA LYS A 70 -2.22 22.27 23.73
C LYS A 70 -1.70 20.93 24.27
N ASN A 71 -1.97 20.62 25.54
CA ASN A 71 -1.51 19.36 26.16
C ASN A 71 -2.21 18.13 25.55
N ILE A 72 -3.51 18.23 25.28
CA ILE A 72 -4.30 17.15 24.64
C ILE A 72 -3.80 16.94 23.21
N PHE A 73 -3.50 18.02 22.48
CA PHE A 73 -2.93 17.94 21.14
C PHE A 73 -1.65 17.10 21.10
N TYR A 74 -0.68 17.40 21.98
CA TYR A 74 0.57 16.65 22.03
C TYR A 74 0.37 15.21 22.50
N LEU A 75 -0.51 14.98 23.46
CA LEU A 75 -0.86 13.62 23.90
C LEU A 75 -1.40 12.78 22.75
N LEU A 76 -2.38 13.29 22.00
CA LEU A 76 -2.96 12.58 20.85
C LEU A 76 -1.95 12.37 19.73
N PHE A 77 -1.05 13.33 19.51
CA PHE A 77 0.02 13.19 18.52
C PHE A 77 0.99 12.07 18.91
N SER A 78 1.46 12.07 20.16
CA SER A 78 2.32 11.01 20.70
C SER A 78 1.62 9.66 20.69
N LEU A 79 0.33 9.61 21.03
CA LEU A 79 -0.48 8.40 20.98
C LEU A 79 -0.60 7.85 19.55
N SER A 80 -0.73 8.72 18.55
CA SER A 80 -0.76 8.32 17.14
C SER A 80 0.56 7.66 16.71
N ILE A 81 1.70 8.23 17.12
CA ILE A 81 3.02 7.61 16.88
C ILE A 81 3.11 6.27 17.60
N LEU A 82 2.69 6.21 18.86
CA LEU A 82 2.70 5.00 19.65
C LEU A 82 1.87 3.89 19.01
N PHE A 83 0.65 4.19 18.53
CA PHE A 83 -0.20 3.22 17.83
C PHE A 83 0.36 2.77 16.49
N ILE A 84 1.00 3.66 15.72
CA ILE A 84 1.71 3.25 14.50
C ILE A 84 2.77 2.21 14.87
N LEU A 85 3.60 2.47 15.88
CA LEU A 85 4.68 1.58 16.25
C LEU A 85 4.17 0.28 16.89
N SER A 86 3.31 0.38 17.91
CA SER A 86 2.89 -0.77 18.71
C SER A 86 2.18 -1.82 17.88
N PHE A 87 1.20 -1.43 17.06
CA PHE A 87 0.44 -2.38 16.23
C PHE A 87 1.33 -3.14 15.24
N ARG A 88 2.36 -2.51 14.66
CA ARG A 88 3.30 -3.20 13.76
C ARG A 88 4.41 -3.97 14.50
N LEU A 89 4.67 -3.66 15.77
CA LEU A 89 5.65 -4.36 16.59
C LEU A 89 5.08 -5.61 17.28
N ILE A 90 3.78 -5.65 17.59
CA ILE A 90 3.09 -6.80 18.21
C ILE A 90 3.43 -8.13 17.52
N PRO A 91 3.39 -8.27 16.17
CA PRO A 91 3.66 -9.54 15.52
C PRO A 91 5.09 -10.05 15.75
N TYR A 92 6.06 -9.15 15.98
CA TYR A 92 7.45 -9.53 16.17
C TYR A 92 7.81 -9.70 17.64
N LEU A 93 7.33 -8.80 18.51
CA LEU A 93 7.68 -8.80 19.94
C LEU A 93 6.83 -9.77 20.76
N TYR A 94 5.52 -9.84 20.48
CA TYR A 94 4.60 -10.67 21.25
C TYR A 94 4.46 -12.07 20.65
N ASN A 95 4.25 -12.17 19.33
CA ASN A 95 4.14 -13.47 18.66
C ASN A 95 5.51 -14.13 18.38
N GLY A 96 6.62 -13.40 18.59
CA GLY A 96 7.98 -13.93 18.48
C GLY A 96 8.42 -14.26 17.05
N TYR A 97 7.76 -13.72 16.02
CA TYR A 97 8.12 -14.01 14.64
C TYR A 97 9.46 -13.39 14.26
N LYS A 98 10.36 -14.21 13.74
CA LYS A 98 11.64 -13.76 13.18
C LYS A 98 11.56 -13.43 11.69
N ILE A 99 10.43 -13.75 11.05
CA ILE A 99 10.22 -13.69 9.61
C ILE A 99 9.34 -12.46 9.31
N PRO A 100 9.65 -11.64 8.29
CA PRO A 100 8.75 -10.57 7.89
C PRO A 100 7.43 -11.18 7.40
N LEU A 101 6.30 -10.53 7.68
CA LEU A 101 4.98 -11.14 7.46
C LEU A 101 4.67 -11.42 5.97
N GLY A 102 5.11 -10.53 5.08
CA GLY A 102 4.73 -10.55 3.67
C GLY A 102 5.50 -11.55 2.81
N TYR A 103 4.81 -12.05 1.78
CA TYR A 103 5.31 -13.00 0.79
C TYR A 103 6.57 -12.51 0.04
N ASP A 104 6.65 -11.23 -0.29
CA ASP A 104 7.78 -10.65 -1.04
C ASP A 104 9.07 -10.50 -0.21
N ALA A 105 9.07 -10.89 1.07
CA ALA A 105 10.22 -10.72 1.97
C ALA A 105 11.51 -11.32 1.42
N GLY A 106 11.44 -12.54 0.88
CA GLY A 106 12.62 -13.21 0.33
C GLY A 106 13.09 -12.59 -0.99
N ILE A 107 12.17 -12.12 -1.84
CA ILE A 107 12.50 -11.33 -3.04
C ILE A 107 13.25 -10.06 -2.67
N TYR A 108 12.74 -9.31 -1.69
CA TYR A 108 13.41 -8.09 -1.24
C TYR A 108 14.75 -8.40 -0.58
N LYS A 109 14.85 -9.44 0.24
CA LYS A 109 16.13 -9.84 0.85
C LYS A 109 17.19 -10.09 -0.22
N TYR A 110 16.86 -10.92 -1.21
CA TYR A 110 17.77 -11.22 -2.33
C TYR A 110 18.16 -9.95 -3.07
N ALA A 111 17.19 -9.11 -3.44
CA ALA A 111 17.46 -7.87 -4.16
C ALA A 111 18.39 -6.93 -3.37
N ILE A 112 18.18 -6.81 -2.05
CA ILE A 112 18.99 -5.94 -1.18
C ILE A 112 20.44 -6.44 -1.10
N GLU A 113 20.63 -7.74 -0.91
CA GLU A 113 21.96 -8.34 -0.67
C GLU A 113 22.74 -8.60 -1.97
N HIS A 114 22.04 -8.86 -3.08
CA HIS A 114 22.66 -9.38 -4.31
C HIS A 114 22.25 -8.62 -5.59
N GLY A 115 21.24 -7.76 -5.54
CA GLY A 115 20.65 -7.18 -6.75
C GLY A 115 21.60 -6.30 -7.56
N LEU A 116 22.57 -5.64 -6.92
CA LEU A 116 23.60 -4.84 -7.62
C LEU A 116 24.81 -5.66 -8.08
N THR A 117 25.02 -6.86 -7.55
CA THR A 117 26.21 -7.68 -7.85
C THR A 117 25.90 -8.80 -8.86
N ASN A 118 24.72 -9.41 -8.78
CA ASN A 118 24.34 -10.52 -9.65
C ASN A 118 23.57 -10.08 -10.92
N LEU A 119 22.98 -8.87 -10.94
CA LEU A 119 22.29 -8.27 -12.10
C LEU A 119 21.32 -9.22 -12.85
N ASP A 120 20.69 -10.14 -12.11
CA ASP A 120 19.63 -11.02 -12.62
C ASP A 120 18.58 -10.22 -13.41
N LEU A 121 18.07 -10.80 -14.50
CA LEU A 121 17.11 -10.15 -15.39
C LEU A 121 15.81 -9.86 -14.64
N TRP A 122 15.32 -10.80 -13.82
CA TRP A 122 14.11 -10.61 -13.03
C TRP A 122 14.25 -9.47 -12.00
N VAL A 123 15.44 -9.28 -11.41
CA VAL A 123 15.70 -8.15 -10.50
C VAL A 123 15.62 -6.84 -11.27
N ARG A 124 16.29 -6.77 -12.43
CA ARG A 124 16.28 -5.59 -13.31
C ARG A 124 14.90 -5.23 -13.84
N ALA A 125 14.03 -6.22 -14.07
CA ALA A 125 12.67 -6.00 -14.55
C ALA A 125 11.64 -5.76 -13.41
N GLY A 126 11.85 -6.37 -12.25
CA GLY A 126 10.89 -6.44 -11.15
C GLY A 126 11.14 -5.47 -10.00
N VAL A 127 12.38 -5.02 -9.80
CA VAL A 127 12.76 -4.13 -8.69
C VAL A 127 13.10 -2.74 -9.22
N GLU A 128 12.44 -1.73 -8.66
CA GLU A 128 12.68 -0.35 -9.05
C GLU A 128 14.10 0.10 -8.63
N PRO A 129 14.82 0.81 -9.53
CA PRO A 129 16.23 1.12 -9.36
C PRO A 129 16.50 1.99 -8.13
N GLY A 130 15.67 3.01 -7.88
CA GLY A 130 15.82 3.87 -6.71
C GLY A 130 15.65 3.13 -5.39
N PHE A 131 14.72 2.16 -5.33
CA PHE A 131 14.60 1.28 -4.19
C PHE A 131 15.84 0.39 -4.02
N LEU A 132 16.29 -0.24 -5.10
CA LEU A 132 17.46 -1.11 -5.07
C LEU A 132 18.71 -0.38 -4.59
N TYR A 133 19.06 0.75 -5.21
CA TYR A 133 20.23 1.55 -4.83
C TYR A 133 20.16 2.01 -3.38
N PHE A 134 18.99 2.50 -2.94
CA PHE A 134 18.83 2.99 -1.58
C PHE A 134 18.99 1.87 -0.55
N MET A 135 18.34 0.73 -0.76
CA MET A 135 18.37 -0.36 0.22
C MET A 135 19.71 -1.08 0.24
N THR A 136 20.36 -1.28 -0.90
CA THR A 136 21.73 -1.83 -0.94
C THR A 136 22.74 -0.86 -0.33
N PHE A 137 22.57 0.46 -0.47
CA PHE A 137 23.41 1.43 0.25
C PHE A 137 23.27 1.26 1.78
N LEU A 138 22.03 1.17 2.29
CA LEU A 138 21.81 0.92 3.72
C LEU A 138 22.42 -0.41 4.17
N ASN A 139 22.31 -1.46 3.35
CA ASN A 139 22.82 -2.77 3.70
C ASN A 139 24.35 -2.85 3.65
N SER A 140 24.96 -2.50 2.52
CA SER A 140 26.40 -2.69 2.29
C SER A 140 27.25 -1.55 2.83
N ALA A 141 26.81 -0.29 2.72
CA ALA A 141 27.62 0.86 3.13
C ALA A 141 27.42 1.23 4.61
N LEU A 142 26.19 1.09 5.13
CA LEU A 142 25.89 1.34 6.55
C LEU A 142 25.86 0.06 7.40
N ASN A 143 26.14 -1.10 6.80
CA ASN A 143 26.18 -2.41 7.45
C ASN A 143 24.88 -2.75 8.21
N ILE A 144 23.72 -2.30 7.70
CA ILE A 144 22.42 -2.62 8.31
C ILE A 144 21.94 -3.97 7.77
N PRO A 145 21.69 -4.99 8.61
CA PRO A 145 21.24 -6.29 8.14
C PRO A 145 19.94 -6.19 7.33
N SER A 146 19.85 -6.93 6.22
CA SER A 146 18.65 -6.98 5.36
C SER A 146 17.40 -7.34 6.17
N GLN A 147 17.52 -8.28 7.12
CA GLN A 147 16.45 -8.68 8.02
C GLN A 147 15.94 -7.52 8.89
N PHE A 148 16.84 -6.65 9.36
CA PHE A 148 16.46 -5.46 10.10
C PHE A 148 15.73 -4.46 9.21
N LEU A 149 16.21 -4.25 7.97
CA LEU A 149 15.56 -3.37 7.00
C LEU A 149 14.14 -3.85 6.69
N LEU A 150 13.95 -5.15 6.43
CA LEU A 150 12.64 -5.74 6.09
C LEU A 150 11.63 -5.72 7.23
N THR A 151 12.09 -5.62 8.47
CA THR A 151 11.22 -5.58 9.67
C THR A 151 11.13 -4.17 10.22
N TYR A 152 12.13 -3.73 10.98
CA TYR A 152 12.15 -2.45 11.67
C TYR A 152 12.34 -1.26 10.73
N GLY A 153 13.15 -1.41 9.68
CA GLY A 153 13.29 -0.40 8.63
C GLY A 153 11.95 -0.12 7.94
N PHE A 154 11.16 -1.16 7.69
CA PHE A 154 9.84 -1.00 7.09
C PHE A 154 8.85 -0.32 8.04
N ILE A 155 8.84 -0.68 9.32
CA ILE A 155 8.03 0.00 10.36
C ILE A 155 8.39 1.48 10.42
N PHE A 156 9.68 1.81 10.35
CA PHE A 156 10.13 3.20 10.29
C PHE A 156 9.59 3.93 9.04
N CYS A 157 9.62 3.31 7.86
CA CYS A 157 9.03 3.91 6.66
C CYS A 157 7.51 4.12 6.78
N ILE A 158 6.78 3.24 7.46
CA ILE A 158 5.35 3.42 7.75
C ILE A 158 5.11 4.61 8.68
N LEU A 159 5.99 4.82 9.67
CA LEU A 159 5.97 6.02 10.50
C LEU A 159 6.24 7.28 9.67
N CYS A 160 7.23 7.25 8.77
CA CYS A 160 7.50 8.35 7.84
C CYS A 160 6.28 8.68 6.95
N LEU A 161 5.52 7.66 6.51
CA LEU A 161 4.27 7.88 5.80
C LEU A 161 3.23 8.59 6.69
N GLY A 162 3.06 8.15 7.93
CA GLY A 162 2.17 8.82 8.89
C GLY A 162 2.52 10.28 9.14
N LEU A 163 3.82 10.59 9.26
CA LEU A 163 4.31 11.97 9.38
C LEU A 163 4.10 12.77 8.09
N SER A 164 4.25 12.13 6.92
CA SER A 164 3.98 12.75 5.61
C SER A 164 2.50 13.08 5.44
N ILE A 165 1.59 12.21 5.90
CA ILE A 165 0.14 12.46 5.95
C ILE A 165 -0.15 13.67 6.84
N TYR A 166 0.42 13.72 8.04
CA TYR A 166 0.26 14.88 8.95
C TYR A 166 0.73 16.17 8.28
N TYR A 167 1.94 16.19 7.72
CA TYR A 167 2.54 17.39 7.14
C TYR A 167 1.80 17.88 5.87
N PHE A 168 1.40 16.95 5.01
CA PHE A 168 0.58 17.26 3.83
C PHE A 168 -0.77 17.82 4.25
N THR A 169 -1.51 17.11 5.11
CA THR A 169 -2.84 17.52 5.58
C THR A 169 -2.80 18.89 6.26
N LYS A 170 -1.77 19.15 7.09
CA LYS A 170 -1.56 20.46 7.71
C LYS A 170 -1.39 21.56 6.67
N THR A 171 -0.62 21.30 5.62
CA THR A 171 -0.36 22.30 4.56
C THR A 171 -1.58 22.50 3.67
N TYR A 172 -2.25 21.41 3.32
CA TYR A 172 -3.39 21.39 2.39
C TYR A 172 -4.62 22.10 2.95
N PHE A 173 -4.97 21.85 4.22
CA PHE A 173 -6.08 22.55 4.87
C PHE A 173 -5.66 23.78 5.68
N ASN A 174 -4.35 24.05 5.82
CA ASN A 174 -3.79 25.09 6.68
C ASN A 174 -4.24 24.99 8.15
N ASP A 175 -4.47 23.77 8.65
CA ASP A 175 -4.92 23.52 10.01
C ASP A 175 -4.21 22.30 10.61
N LYS A 176 -3.63 22.49 11.81
CA LYS A 176 -2.91 21.45 12.54
C LYS A 176 -3.83 20.42 13.19
N GLU A 177 -5.08 20.77 13.49
CA GLU A 177 -6.05 19.88 14.14
C GLU A 177 -6.59 18.86 13.13
N ILE A 178 -6.86 19.28 11.89
CA ILE A 178 -7.19 18.37 10.79
C ILE A 178 -6.03 17.39 10.54
N ALA A 179 -4.80 17.90 10.58
CA ALA A 179 -3.60 17.06 10.46
C ALA A 179 -3.46 16.05 11.60
N LEU A 180 -3.69 16.47 12.85
CA LEU A 180 -3.67 15.58 14.01
C LEU A 180 -4.70 14.45 13.87
N ILE A 181 -5.92 14.78 13.45
CA ILE A 181 -6.96 13.77 13.25
C ILE A 181 -6.56 12.80 12.12
N SER A 182 -5.92 13.28 11.05
CA SER A 182 -5.48 12.40 9.94
C SER A 182 -4.46 11.35 10.36
N ILE A 183 -3.44 11.73 11.14
CA ILE A 183 -2.44 10.77 11.63
C ILE A 183 -3.03 9.83 12.68
N LEU A 184 -4.01 10.29 13.47
CA LEU A 184 -4.71 9.45 14.43
C LEU A 184 -5.53 8.36 13.71
N ILE A 185 -6.32 8.72 12.70
CA ILE A 185 -7.08 7.75 11.88
C ILE A 185 -6.12 6.79 11.14
N TYR A 186 -5.03 7.31 10.56
CA TYR A 186 -4.01 6.48 9.90
C TYR A 186 -3.38 5.45 10.85
N SER A 187 -3.08 5.84 12.10
CA SER A 187 -2.42 4.96 13.06
C SER A 187 -3.21 3.69 13.35
N ILE A 188 -4.55 3.79 13.27
CA ILE A 188 -5.52 2.73 13.51
C ILE A 188 -6.25 2.25 12.23
N SER A 189 -5.72 2.56 11.04
CA SER A 189 -6.32 2.09 9.78
C SER A 189 -6.01 0.61 9.55
N LEU A 190 -7.06 -0.21 9.48
CA LEU A 190 -6.95 -1.64 9.20
C LEU A 190 -6.36 -1.90 7.80
N VAL A 191 -6.70 -1.06 6.81
CA VAL A 191 -6.15 -1.18 5.45
C VAL A 191 -4.65 -0.92 5.48
N GLN A 192 -4.18 0.13 6.15
CA GLN A 192 -2.74 0.42 6.27
C GLN A 192 -2.01 -0.62 7.13
N PHE A 193 -2.69 -1.27 8.07
CA PHE A 193 -2.14 -2.43 8.75
C PHE A 193 -1.98 -3.63 7.77
N LYS A 194 -2.95 -3.88 6.89
CA LYS A 194 -2.81 -4.90 5.84
C LYS A 194 -1.70 -4.57 4.83
N VAL A 195 -1.49 -3.30 4.49
CA VAL A 195 -0.34 -2.87 3.67
C VAL A 195 0.98 -3.29 4.31
N PHE A 196 1.05 -3.20 5.64
CA PHE A 196 2.20 -3.68 6.42
C PHE A 196 2.32 -5.21 6.38
N THR A 197 1.24 -5.96 6.60
CA THR A 197 1.31 -7.43 6.60
C THR A 197 1.71 -7.99 5.24
N PHE A 198 1.34 -7.33 4.14
CA PHE A 198 1.73 -7.69 2.78
C PHE A 198 3.13 -7.19 2.37
N LEU A 199 3.85 -6.46 3.24
CA LEU A 199 5.19 -5.92 2.97
C LEU A 199 5.26 -5.04 1.71
N TYR A 200 4.32 -4.10 1.55
CA TYR A 200 4.29 -3.12 0.45
C TYR A 200 5.36 -2.02 0.56
N TYR A 201 6.63 -2.42 0.71
CA TYR A 201 7.75 -1.55 1.06
C TYR A 201 7.91 -0.38 0.09
N LYS A 202 8.07 -0.68 -1.20
CA LYS A 202 8.22 0.31 -2.28
C LYS A 202 7.08 1.32 -2.31
N ASN A 203 5.85 0.82 -2.11
CA ASN A 203 4.65 1.64 -2.13
C ASN A 203 4.61 2.65 -0.97
N ILE A 204 4.92 2.22 0.26
CA ILE A 204 4.93 3.10 1.45
C ILE A 204 5.94 4.25 1.28
N ILE A 205 7.14 3.96 0.78
CA ILE A 205 8.17 5.00 0.52
C ILE A 205 7.66 5.97 -0.55
N ALA A 206 7.18 5.45 -1.69
CA ALA A 206 6.72 6.27 -2.80
C ALA A 206 5.48 7.12 -2.44
N LEU A 207 4.57 6.60 -1.61
CA LEU A 207 3.43 7.36 -1.08
C LEU A 207 3.89 8.51 -0.19
N SER A 208 4.91 8.29 0.65
CA SER A 208 5.51 9.36 1.47
C SER A 208 6.06 10.48 0.57
N PHE A 209 6.81 10.11 -0.47
CA PHE A 209 7.32 11.06 -1.46
C PHE A 209 6.22 11.75 -2.26
N THR A 210 5.12 11.06 -2.58
CA THR A 210 3.96 11.63 -3.27
C THR A 210 3.32 12.75 -2.45
N LEU A 211 3.07 12.50 -1.16
CA LEU A 211 2.48 13.50 -0.25
C LEU A 211 3.42 14.68 -0.02
N LEU A 212 4.74 14.44 0.08
CA LEU A 212 5.73 15.50 0.16
C LEU A 212 5.79 16.33 -1.13
N ALA A 213 5.74 15.68 -2.31
CA ALA A 213 5.65 16.38 -3.59
C ALA A 213 4.44 17.33 -3.60
N PHE A 214 3.25 16.83 -3.29
CA PHE A 214 2.04 17.66 -3.21
C PHE A 214 2.21 18.82 -2.22
N THR A 215 2.84 18.57 -1.07
CA THR A 215 3.11 19.60 -0.06
C THR A 215 4.01 20.72 -0.62
N PHE A 216 5.08 20.37 -1.33
CA PHE A 216 6.00 21.36 -1.89
C PHE A 216 5.40 22.09 -3.09
N LEU A 217 4.52 21.46 -3.86
CA LEU A 217 3.73 22.12 -4.89
C LEU A 217 2.83 23.20 -4.28
N LEU A 218 2.09 22.89 -3.22
CA LEU A 218 1.23 23.85 -2.49
C LEU A 218 2.03 25.03 -1.93
N LYS A 219 3.29 24.79 -1.53
CA LYS A 219 4.22 25.84 -1.06
C LYS A 219 4.95 26.57 -2.19
N ASN A 220 4.57 26.35 -3.45
CA ASN A 220 5.21 26.91 -4.65
C ASN A 220 6.73 26.61 -4.78
N LYS A 221 7.23 25.54 -4.14
CA LYS A 221 8.63 25.09 -4.21
C LYS A 221 8.81 24.05 -5.31
N LEU A 222 8.71 24.47 -6.58
CA LEU A 222 8.61 23.55 -7.71
C LEU A 222 9.85 22.66 -7.96
N TRP A 223 11.05 23.14 -7.64
CA TRP A 223 12.27 22.31 -7.72
C TRP A 223 12.25 21.16 -6.72
N VAL A 224 11.83 21.42 -5.49
CA VAL A 224 11.69 20.39 -4.45
C VAL A 224 10.53 19.45 -4.78
N PHE A 225 9.42 19.98 -5.31
CA PHE A 225 8.34 19.16 -5.89
C PHE A 225 8.87 18.22 -6.97
N SER A 226 9.71 18.72 -7.88
CA SER A 226 10.28 17.90 -8.96
C SER A 226 11.19 16.81 -8.42
N LEU A 227 12.05 17.14 -7.44
CA LEU A 227 12.89 16.15 -6.75
C LEU A 227 12.03 15.01 -6.17
N PHE A 228 10.99 15.33 -5.40
CA PHE A 228 10.12 14.29 -4.84
C PHE A 228 9.33 13.55 -5.92
N GLY A 229 8.89 14.21 -6.99
CA GLY A 229 8.26 13.56 -8.14
C GLY A 229 9.18 12.55 -8.83
N ILE A 230 10.47 12.87 -8.96
CA ILE A 230 11.49 11.96 -9.49
C ILE A 230 11.65 10.75 -8.57
N LEU A 231 11.73 11.00 -7.25
CA LEU A 231 11.81 9.95 -6.24
C LEU A 231 10.60 9.00 -6.30
N VAL A 232 9.38 9.50 -6.52
CA VAL A 232 8.21 8.63 -6.75
C VAL A 232 8.45 7.70 -7.95
N GLY A 233 8.93 8.26 -9.08
CA GLY A 233 9.20 7.52 -10.31
C GLY A 233 10.22 6.40 -10.17
N ILE A 234 11.31 6.64 -9.43
CA ILE A 234 12.39 5.65 -9.29
C ILE A 234 12.17 4.66 -8.15
N PHE A 235 11.19 4.88 -7.24
CA PHE A 235 10.90 3.96 -6.13
C PHE A 235 9.70 3.06 -6.38
N HIS A 236 8.66 3.52 -7.08
CA HIS A 236 7.47 2.70 -7.32
C HIS A 236 6.66 3.14 -8.54
N ARG A 237 6.65 2.30 -9.58
CA ARG A 237 5.98 2.58 -10.86
C ARG A 237 4.47 2.86 -10.73
N PRO A 238 3.66 2.04 -10.04
CA PRO A 238 2.23 2.32 -9.89
C PRO A 238 1.93 3.68 -9.24
N SER A 239 2.72 4.07 -8.22
CA SER A 239 2.60 5.40 -7.59
C SER A 239 2.89 6.51 -8.59
N PHE A 240 3.91 6.31 -9.42
CA PHE A 240 4.30 7.28 -10.44
C PHE A 240 3.25 7.46 -11.53
N TYR A 241 2.55 6.40 -11.95
CA TYR A 241 1.52 6.52 -12.97
C TYR A 241 0.32 7.33 -12.49
N ILE A 242 -0.19 7.03 -11.29
CA ILE A 242 -1.30 7.80 -10.73
C ILE A 242 -0.87 9.24 -10.42
N PHE A 243 0.36 9.46 -9.94
CA PHE A 243 0.92 10.80 -9.77
C PHE A 243 0.99 11.55 -11.10
N GLY A 244 1.51 10.91 -12.15
CA GLY A 244 1.73 11.50 -13.47
C GLY A 244 0.44 11.89 -14.18
N ILE A 245 -0.56 10.99 -14.23
CA ILE A 245 -1.86 11.32 -14.86
C ILE A 245 -2.60 12.42 -14.09
N SER A 246 -2.50 12.41 -12.76
CA SER A 246 -3.07 13.45 -11.90
C SER A 246 -2.39 14.80 -12.12
N TYR A 247 -1.06 14.78 -12.23
CA TYR A 247 -0.25 15.97 -12.51
C TYR A 247 -0.51 16.51 -13.91
N LEU A 248 -0.69 15.65 -14.90
CA LEU A 248 -1.05 16.05 -16.26
C LEU A 248 -2.39 16.80 -16.28
N ALA A 249 -3.43 16.23 -15.66
CA ALA A 249 -4.73 16.88 -15.55
C ALA A 249 -4.62 18.24 -14.83
N PHE A 250 -3.91 18.27 -13.70
CA PHE A 250 -3.63 19.50 -12.97
C PHE A 250 -2.88 20.54 -13.83
N ALA A 251 -1.82 20.15 -14.53
CA ALA A 251 -0.98 21.05 -15.31
C ALA A 251 -1.74 21.66 -16.50
N ILE A 252 -2.65 20.91 -17.13
CA ILE A 252 -3.47 21.38 -18.24
C ILE A 252 -4.61 22.29 -17.76
N ILE A 253 -5.26 21.94 -16.64
CA ILE A 253 -6.50 22.61 -16.19
C ILE A 253 -6.20 23.83 -15.30
N SER A 254 -5.20 23.76 -14.43
CA SER A 254 -4.88 24.83 -13.46
C SER A 254 -4.53 26.21 -14.06
N PRO A 255 -3.95 26.33 -15.28
CA PRO A 255 -3.67 27.63 -15.91
C PRO A 255 -4.93 28.37 -16.36
N TYR A 256 -6.09 27.71 -16.39
CA TYR A 256 -7.35 28.35 -16.74
C TYR A 256 -7.91 29.14 -15.55
N LYS A 257 -7.87 30.48 -15.64
CA LYS A 257 -8.35 31.40 -14.60
C LYS A 257 -9.18 32.53 -15.22
N ASN A 258 -10.34 32.84 -14.62
CA ASN A 258 -11.21 33.94 -15.05
C ASN A 258 -11.53 33.93 -16.55
N LYS A 259 -11.82 32.74 -17.10
CA LYS A 259 -12.07 32.49 -18.54
C LYS A 259 -10.88 32.82 -19.47
N LYS A 260 -9.67 32.97 -18.93
CA LYS A 260 -8.44 33.16 -19.70
C LYS A 260 -7.44 32.06 -19.37
N TYR A 261 -6.66 31.65 -20.36
CA TYR A 261 -5.65 30.61 -20.22
C TYR A 261 -4.26 31.25 -20.08
N ASP A 262 -3.54 30.93 -19.00
CA ASP A 262 -2.20 31.45 -18.75
C ASP A 262 -1.12 30.49 -19.26
N PHE A 263 -0.62 30.73 -20.47
CA PHE A 263 0.43 29.92 -21.09
C PHE A 263 1.77 29.92 -20.32
N LYS A 264 2.06 30.95 -19.51
CA LYS A 264 3.28 30.99 -18.70
C LYS A 264 3.19 30.02 -17.52
N ILE A 265 2.01 29.88 -16.92
CA ILE A 265 1.77 28.89 -15.87
C ILE A 265 1.84 27.48 -16.47
N LEU A 266 1.22 27.26 -17.64
CA LEU A 266 1.29 25.97 -18.33
C LEU A 266 2.74 25.58 -18.62
N SER A 267 3.53 26.46 -19.26
CA SER A 267 4.91 26.17 -19.63
C SER A 267 5.76 25.81 -18.41
N LYS A 268 5.53 26.50 -17.28
CA LYS A 268 6.19 26.19 -16.00
C LYS A 268 5.86 24.77 -15.53
N TYR A 269 4.58 24.37 -15.53
CA TYR A 269 4.19 23.03 -15.10
C TYR A 269 4.65 21.94 -16.08
N VAL A 270 4.58 22.20 -17.39
CA VAL A 270 5.08 21.27 -18.42
C VAL A 270 6.59 21.08 -18.27
N LEU A 271 7.36 22.13 -18.01
CA LEU A 271 8.81 22.03 -17.76
C LEU A 271 9.11 21.09 -16.58
N HIS A 272 8.45 21.30 -15.44
CA HIS A 272 8.67 20.45 -14.25
C HIS A 272 8.16 19.02 -14.45
N GLY A 273 7.03 18.82 -15.11
CA GLY A 273 6.54 17.49 -15.48
C GLY A 273 7.51 16.74 -16.40
N SER A 274 8.04 17.44 -17.40
CA SER A 274 9.03 16.90 -18.35
C SER A 274 10.33 16.56 -17.64
N LEU A 275 10.80 17.41 -16.72
CA LEU A 275 11.97 17.16 -15.89
C LEU A 275 11.80 15.90 -15.03
N ILE A 276 10.65 15.78 -14.36
CA ILE A 276 10.32 14.59 -13.56
C ILE A 276 10.37 13.34 -14.42
N LEU A 277 9.67 13.36 -15.56
CA LEU A 277 9.61 12.22 -16.48
C LEU A 277 10.99 11.85 -17.02
N ALA A 278 11.73 12.82 -17.54
CA ALA A 278 13.03 12.62 -18.15
C ALA A 278 14.03 12.04 -17.13
N ILE A 279 14.18 12.66 -15.96
CA ILE A 279 15.13 12.17 -14.95
C ILE A 279 14.71 10.81 -14.42
N SER A 280 13.42 10.57 -14.12
CA SER A 280 12.98 9.24 -13.71
C SER A 280 13.29 8.18 -14.77
N MET A 281 13.09 8.48 -16.06
CA MET A 281 13.39 7.56 -17.16
C MET A 281 14.89 7.26 -17.30
N LEU A 282 15.78 8.19 -16.96
CA LEU A 282 17.23 7.94 -16.99
C LEU A 282 17.63 6.75 -16.10
N PHE A 283 16.93 6.53 -14.99
CA PHE A 283 17.19 5.38 -14.09
C PHE A 283 16.70 4.04 -14.65
N PHE A 284 15.91 4.03 -15.72
CA PHE A 284 15.42 2.83 -16.40
C PHE A 284 16.13 2.59 -17.75
N ILE A 285 17.23 3.30 -18.04
CA ILE A 285 18.03 3.03 -19.24
C ILE A 285 18.55 1.58 -19.16
N GLY A 286 18.33 0.81 -20.23
CA GLY A 286 18.67 -0.62 -20.30
C GLY A 286 17.60 -1.59 -19.78
N THR A 287 16.59 -1.10 -19.05
CA THR A 287 15.44 -1.90 -18.56
C THR A 287 14.08 -1.34 -19.01
N PHE A 288 14.11 -0.35 -19.91
CA PHE A 288 12.95 0.39 -20.40
C PHE A 288 11.87 -0.51 -21.02
N SER A 289 12.26 -1.47 -21.86
CA SER A 289 11.31 -2.35 -22.55
C SER A 289 10.48 -3.15 -21.54
N PRO A 290 11.06 -4.00 -20.65
CA PRO A 290 10.29 -4.66 -19.59
C PRO A 290 9.51 -3.70 -18.69
N ALA A 291 10.05 -2.50 -18.43
CA ALA A 291 9.42 -1.54 -17.54
C ALA A 291 8.09 -0.99 -18.08
N ILE A 292 7.94 -0.91 -19.40
CA ILE A 292 6.76 -0.34 -20.07
C ILE A 292 5.88 -1.41 -20.71
N THR A 293 6.44 -2.38 -21.43
CA THR A 293 5.66 -3.37 -22.20
C THR A 293 4.79 -4.24 -21.30
N ASN A 294 5.27 -4.56 -20.10
CA ASN A 294 4.55 -5.37 -19.12
C ASN A 294 3.30 -4.69 -18.55
N LEU A 295 3.11 -3.39 -18.80
CA LEU A 295 1.95 -2.62 -18.34
C LEU A 295 0.95 -2.36 -19.45
N ILE A 296 1.40 -2.25 -20.70
CA ILE A 296 0.52 -1.96 -21.84
C ILE A 296 -0.56 -3.04 -21.94
N TYR A 297 -0.17 -4.32 -21.89
CA TYR A 297 -1.11 -5.43 -22.03
C TYR A 297 -2.17 -5.46 -20.92
N PRO A 298 -1.82 -5.43 -19.61
CA PRO A 298 -2.82 -5.34 -18.54
C PRO A 298 -3.73 -4.11 -18.62
N VAL A 299 -3.19 -2.94 -19.02
CA VAL A 299 -3.97 -1.70 -19.16
C VAL A 299 -5.00 -1.85 -20.28
N VAL A 300 -4.56 -2.25 -21.48
CA VAL A 300 -5.43 -2.44 -22.64
C VAL A 300 -6.51 -3.48 -22.34
N ASN A 301 -6.12 -4.63 -21.78
CA ASN A 301 -7.07 -5.68 -21.40
C ASN A 301 -8.08 -5.22 -20.35
N SER A 302 -7.71 -4.33 -19.43
CA SER A 302 -8.65 -3.82 -18.42
C SER A 302 -9.79 -2.98 -19.02
N PHE A 303 -9.59 -2.38 -20.20
CA PHE A 303 -10.64 -1.69 -20.93
C PHE A 303 -11.55 -2.63 -21.73
N VAL A 304 -11.04 -3.80 -22.14
CA VAL A 304 -11.82 -4.81 -22.88
C VAL A 304 -12.57 -5.74 -21.93
N GLN A 305 -11.93 -6.15 -20.84
CA GLN A 305 -12.46 -7.02 -19.79
C GLN A 305 -12.10 -6.46 -18.41
N THR A 306 -12.97 -5.61 -17.88
CA THR A 306 -12.81 -5.02 -16.55
C THR A 306 -12.68 -6.12 -15.49
N GLY A 307 -11.76 -5.95 -14.54
CA GLY A 307 -11.53 -6.92 -13.47
C GLY A 307 -10.62 -8.12 -13.81
N SER A 308 -10.14 -8.26 -15.05
CA SER A 308 -9.27 -9.37 -15.49
C SER A 308 -7.87 -9.38 -14.85
N SER A 309 -7.40 -8.23 -14.35
CA SER A 309 -6.09 -8.10 -13.69
C SER A 309 -6.20 -7.25 -12.41
N PRO A 310 -6.74 -7.82 -11.31
CA PRO A 310 -7.03 -7.08 -10.09
C PRO A 310 -5.77 -6.60 -9.36
N GLY A 311 -4.64 -7.29 -9.55
CA GLY A 311 -3.44 -7.12 -8.73
C GLY A 311 -3.60 -7.74 -7.35
N THR A 312 -2.50 -8.24 -6.79
CA THR A 312 -2.48 -8.78 -5.43
C THR A 312 -2.72 -7.66 -4.43
N PHE A 313 -3.75 -7.73 -3.59
CA PHE A 313 -4.00 -7.03 -2.32
C PHE A 313 -5.38 -7.51 -1.84
N ILE A 314 -5.97 -6.91 -0.80
CA ILE A 314 -7.38 -7.20 -0.48
C ILE A 314 -8.30 -6.79 -1.61
N ASP A 315 -9.40 -7.50 -1.75
CA ASP A 315 -10.43 -7.14 -2.71
C ASP A 315 -11.23 -5.90 -2.24
N PHE A 316 -12.05 -5.38 -3.15
CA PHE A 316 -12.88 -4.21 -2.87
C PHE A 316 -13.93 -4.48 -1.78
N PHE A 317 -14.40 -5.71 -1.64
CA PHE A 317 -15.40 -6.07 -0.65
C PHE A 317 -14.80 -6.01 0.75
N ASP A 318 -13.64 -6.63 0.96
CA ASP A 318 -12.85 -6.53 2.19
C ASP A 318 -12.45 -5.10 2.53
N TYR A 319 -12.13 -4.30 1.51
CA TYR A 319 -11.80 -2.89 1.69
C TYR A 319 -12.98 -2.10 2.26
N GLN A 320 -14.19 -2.25 1.71
CA GLN A 320 -15.39 -1.55 2.20
C GLN A 320 -15.61 -1.76 3.70
N PHE A 321 -15.43 -2.99 4.19
CA PHE A 321 -15.54 -3.27 5.61
C PHE A 321 -14.39 -2.73 6.45
N SER A 322 -13.19 -2.67 5.87
CA SER A 322 -11.99 -2.23 6.58
C SER A 322 -11.99 -0.72 6.87
N ILE A 323 -12.84 0.06 6.17
CA ILE A 323 -12.89 1.52 6.30
C ILE A 323 -14.13 2.04 7.04
N LEU A 324 -15.04 1.15 7.49
CA LEU A 324 -16.35 1.56 8.00
C LEU A 324 -16.29 2.56 9.16
N PHE A 325 -15.30 2.46 10.05
CA PHE A 325 -15.22 3.35 11.21
C PHE A 325 -14.91 4.81 10.83
N TYR A 326 -14.43 5.09 9.63
CA TYR A 326 -14.19 6.46 9.17
C TYR A 326 -14.83 6.80 7.83
N LEU A 327 -15.51 5.84 7.18
CA LEU A 327 -16.22 6.02 5.91
C LEU A 327 -17.20 7.22 5.90
N PRO A 328 -18.16 7.37 6.83
CA PRO A 328 -19.08 8.49 6.79
C PRO A 328 -18.36 9.84 6.93
N LEU A 329 -17.32 9.89 7.77
CA LEU A 329 -16.50 11.09 7.95
C LEU A 329 -15.75 11.43 6.66
N SER A 330 -15.23 10.42 5.97
CA SER A 330 -14.55 10.58 4.69
C SER A 330 -15.47 11.14 3.61
N LEU A 331 -16.67 10.58 3.48
CA LEU A 331 -17.68 11.04 2.53
C LEU A 331 -18.16 12.46 2.85
N ILE A 332 -18.40 12.79 4.13
CA ILE A 332 -18.73 14.15 4.56
C ILE A 332 -17.61 15.11 4.16
N GLY A 333 -16.36 14.78 4.50
CA GLY A 333 -15.20 15.63 4.21
C GLY A 333 -15.00 15.85 2.71
N PHE A 334 -15.09 14.79 1.91
CA PHE A 334 -14.93 14.88 0.45
C PHE A 334 -16.06 15.67 -0.22
N LEU A 335 -17.32 15.34 0.08
CA LEU A 335 -18.47 16.03 -0.51
C LEU A 335 -18.54 17.50 -0.07
N PHE A 336 -18.28 17.80 1.20
CA PHE A 336 -18.25 19.17 1.71
C PHE A 336 -17.08 19.96 1.10
N TYR A 337 -15.93 19.33 0.86
CA TYR A 337 -14.82 19.95 0.16
C TYR A 337 -15.22 20.39 -1.26
N ILE A 338 -15.93 19.53 -2.00
CA ILE A 338 -16.41 19.82 -3.34
C ILE A 338 -17.39 21.00 -3.34
N THR A 339 -18.35 21.03 -2.40
CA THR A 339 -19.36 22.09 -2.35
C THR A 339 -18.76 23.45 -2.01
N GLN A 340 -17.75 23.50 -1.15
CA GLN A 340 -17.10 24.75 -0.74
C GLN A 340 -16.08 25.29 -1.76
N LYS A 341 -15.40 24.42 -2.51
CA LYS A 341 -14.25 24.79 -3.34
C LYS A 341 -14.48 24.73 -4.84
N LYS A 342 -15.73 24.69 -5.32
CA LYS A 342 -16.10 24.47 -6.73
C LYS A 342 -15.20 25.17 -7.79
N TYR A 343 -14.82 26.43 -7.57
CA TYR A 343 -13.94 27.19 -8.49
C TYR A 343 -12.42 27.00 -8.28
N SER A 344 -12.01 26.45 -7.14
CA SER A 344 -10.61 26.16 -6.79
C SER A 344 -10.21 24.71 -7.06
N LEU A 345 -11.17 23.79 -7.25
CA LEU A 345 -10.90 22.37 -7.52
C LEU A 345 -10.05 22.15 -8.77
N SER A 346 -10.21 23.00 -9.78
CA SER A 346 -9.41 22.97 -11.02
C SER A 346 -7.91 23.19 -10.79
N LYS A 347 -7.51 23.66 -9.61
CA LYS A 347 -6.13 23.97 -9.23
C LYS A 347 -5.60 23.05 -8.14
N ASP A 348 -6.23 21.90 -7.96
CA ASP A 348 -5.93 21.01 -6.87
C ASP A 348 -5.48 19.65 -7.38
N LEU A 349 -4.16 19.43 -7.32
CA LEU A 349 -3.55 18.16 -7.71
C LEU A 349 -4.07 16.98 -6.88
N PHE A 350 -4.31 17.18 -5.57
CA PHE A 350 -4.77 16.11 -4.69
C PHE A 350 -6.24 15.74 -4.97
N PHE A 351 -7.05 16.71 -5.39
CA PHE A 351 -8.39 16.44 -5.90
C PHE A 351 -8.36 15.55 -7.14
N PHE A 352 -7.58 15.89 -8.17
CA PHE A 352 -7.45 15.04 -9.37
C PHE A 352 -6.94 13.65 -9.03
N TYR A 353 -5.93 13.57 -8.17
CA TYR A 353 -5.40 12.32 -7.64
C TYR A 353 -6.47 11.44 -7.00
N THR A 354 -7.30 12.01 -6.13
CA THR A 354 -8.38 11.26 -5.48
C THR A 354 -9.45 10.83 -6.48
N VAL A 355 -9.86 11.69 -7.41
CA VAL A 355 -10.87 11.36 -8.43
C VAL A 355 -10.41 10.22 -9.35
N PHE A 356 -9.14 10.25 -9.79
CA PHE A 356 -8.59 9.16 -10.61
C PHE A 356 -8.52 7.85 -9.82
N LEU A 357 -8.14 7.88 -8.55
CA LEU A 357 -8.15 6.68 -7.69
C LEU A 357 -9.56 6.10 -7.52
N ILE A 358 -10.56 6.93 -7.23
CA ILE A 358 -11.96 6.51 -7.16
C ILE A 358 -12.38 5.88 -8.49
N SER A 359 -12.02 6.50 -9.61
CA SER A 359 -12.38 5.99 -10.95
C SER A 359 -11.75 4.63 -11.22
N ILE A 360 -10.45 4.45 -10.95
CA ILE A 360 -9.73 3.18 -11.14
C ILE A 360 -10.36 2.08 -10.29
N VAL A 361 -10.62 2.35 -9.01
CA VAL A 361 -11.17 1.37 -8.08
C VAL A 361 -12.61 1.02 -8.42
N TYR A 362 -13.46 2.03 -8.66
CA TYR A 362 -14.89 1.83 -8.90
C TYR A 362 -15.16 1.12 -10.22
N PHE A 363 -14.48 1.53 -11.30
CA PHE A 363 -14.61 0.88 -12.62
C PHE A 363 -13.75 -0.38 -12.76
N ARG A 364 -13.05 -0.81 -11.69
CA ARG A 364 -12.21 -2.00 -11.66
C ARG A 364 -11.23 -2.08 -12.84
N LEU A 365 -10.53 -0.96 -13.08
CA LEU A 365 -9.50 -0.86 -14.11
C LEU A 365 -8.25 -1.68 -13.71
N PHE A 366 -7.15 -1.57 -14.47
CA PHE A 366 -5.92 -2.31 -14.23
C PHE A 366 -5.40 -2.19 -12.77
N PHE A 367 -5.04 -3.33 -12.16
CA PHE A 367 -4.48 -3.44 -10.81
C PHE A 367 -5.30 -2.73 -9.71
N PHE A 368 -6.62 -2.63 -9.87
CA PHE A 368 -7.49 -1.83 -8.99
C PHE A 368 -7.37 -2.17 -7.49
N ASN A 369 -7.09 -3.43 -7.11
CA ASN A 369 -6.89 -3.78 -5.70
C ASN A 369 -5.67 -3.08 -5.12
N ARG A 370 -4.58 -2.93 -5.88
CA ARG A 370 -3.38 -2.19 -5.41
C ARG A 370 -3.67 -0.71 -5.21
N TYR A 371 -4.57 -0.14 -6.02
CA TYR A 371 -4.97 1.26 -5.90
C TYR A 371 -5.83 1.57 -4.66
N LEU A 372 -6.39 0.55 -3.99
CA LEU A 372 -7.07 0.71 -2.70
C LEU A 372 -6.15 1.30 -1.63
N ILE A 373 -4.86 0.97 -1.66
CA ILE A 373 -3.86 1.48 -0.72
C ILE A 373 -3.77 3.01 -0.80
N PHE A 374 -3.79 3.52 -2.03
CA PHE A 374 -3.67 4.95 -2.33
C PHE A 374 -4.98 5.67 -2.02
N LEU A 375 -6.11 5.05 -2.40
CA LEU A 375 -7.44 5.56 -2.12
C LEU A 375 -7.66 5.69 -0.61
N ASP A 376 -7.24 4.70 0.18
CA ASP A 376 -7.32 4.70 1.64
C ASP A 376 -6.64 5.94 2.26
N ILE A 377 -5.44 6.30 1.80
CA ILE A 377 -4.76 7.52 2.26
C ILE A 377 -5.57 8.78 1.94
N SER A 378 -6.13 8.87 0.72
CA SER A 378 -7.02 9.98 0.37
C SER A 378 -8.25 10.02 1.27
N MET A 379 -8.88 8.86 1.51
CA MET A 379 -10.06 8.74 2.35
C MET A 379 -9.78 9.12 3.81
N ILE A 380 -8.61 8.79 4.36
CA ILE A 380 -8.16 9.20 5.70
C ILE A 380 -8.02 10.73 5.79
N ILE A 381 -7.43 11.36 4.78
CA ILE A 381 -7.25 12.82 4.72
C ILE A 381 -8.60 13.54 4.64
N PHE A 382 -9.55 13.02 3.88
CA PHE A 382 -10.91 13.58 3.86
C PHE A 382 -11.69 13.26 5.13
N ALA A 383 -11.47 12.09 5.75
CA ALA A 383 -12.11 11.72 7.00
C ALA A 383 -11.72 12.65 8.13
N SER A 384 -10.45 13.09 8.18
CA SER A 384 -10.01 14.07 9.16
C SER A 384 -10.67 15.44 8.97
N TYR A 385 -10.90 15.86 7.72
CA TYR A 385 -11.64 17.08 7.43
C TYR A 385 -13.12 16.97 7.84
N GLY A 386 -13.78 15.85 7.53
CA GLY A 386 -15.15 15.58 7.98
C GLY A 386 -15.26 15.57 9.51
N ALA A 387 -14.37 14.84 10.19
CA ALA A 387 -14.32 14.80 11.65
C ALA A 387 -14.11 16.20 12.26
N TYR A 388 -13.21 17.00 11.68
CA TYR A 388 -12.99 18.37 12.11
C TYR A 388 -14.25 19.22 12.01
N ILE A 389 -14.99 19.13 10.89
CA ILE A 389 -16.27 19.84 10.71
C ILE A 389 -17.26 19.50 11.84
N LEU A 390 -17.37 18.21 12.19
CA LEU A 390 -18.25 17.74 13.26
C LEU A 390 -17.82 18.28 14.63
N LEU A 391 -16.51 18.26 14.94
CA LEU A 391 -15.98 18.77 16.21
C LEU A 391 -16.14 20.28 16.34
N LYS A 392 -16.08 21.00 15.21
CA LYS A 392 -16.15 22.46 15.18
C LYS A 392 -17.53 23.01 15.54
N GLU A 393 -18.59 22.25 15.31
CA GLU A 393 -19.93 22.56 15.83
C GLU A 393 -20.00 22.53 17.37
N LYS A 394 -18.94 22.04 18.05
CA LYS A 394 -18.83 21.90 19.51
C LYS A 394 -19.97 21.12 20.14
N SER A 395 -20.60 20.21 19.40
CA SER A 395 -21.60 19.31 19.96
C SER A 395 -20.89 18.22 20.79
N LYS A 396 -21.32 18.03 22.05
CA LYS A 396 -20.87 16.89 22.87
C LYS A 396 -21.09 15.56 22.12
N VAL A 397 -22.17 15.50 21.35
CA VAL A 397 -22.54 14.37 20.50
C VAL A 397 -21.46 14.06 19.44
N GLY A 398 -20.97 15.07 18.72
CA GLY A 398 -19.91 14.88 17.71
C GLY A 398 -18.62 14.34 18.30
N PHE A 399 -18.22 14.83 19.48
CA PHE A 399 -17.06 14.31 20.20
C PHE A 399 -17.24 12.84 20.61
N ILE A 400 -18.39 12.48 21.17
CA ILE A 400 -18.71 11.10 21.57
C ILE A 400 -18.70 10.17 20.35
N ILE A 401 -19.35 10.57 19.26
CA ILE A 401 -19.41 9.83 18.00
C ILE A 401 -18.01 9.53 17.46
N ILE A 402 -17.16 10.55 17.36
CA ILE A 402 -15.78 10.37 16.88
C ILE A 402 -14.99 9.46 17.81
N THR A 403 -15.17 9.60 19.12
CA THR A 403 -14.52 8.73 20.12
C THR A 403 -14.93 7.27 19.94
N ILE A 404 -16.22 6.99 19.77
CA ILE A 404 -16.74 5.63 19.54
C ILE A 404 -16.14 5.04 18.26
N LEU A 405 -16.08 5.81 17.18
CA LEU A 405 -15.51 5.38 15.91
C LEU A 405 -14.00 5.09 16.02
N LEU A 406 -13.25 5.95 16.72
CA LEU A 406 -11.82 5.73 16.97
C LEU A 406 -11.57 4.49 17.84
N ILE A 407 -12.35 4.29 18.91
CA ILE A 407 -12.27 3.08 19.75
C ILE A 407 -12.55 1.83 18.90
N SER A 408 -13.55 1.88 18.02
CA SER A 408 -13.86 0.78 17.10
C SER A 408 -12.68 0.45 16.19
N GLY A 409 -12.04 1.47 15.61
CA GLY A 409 -10.84 1.30 14.78
C GLY A 409 -9.63 0.74 15.56
N ILE A 410 -9.45 1.15 16.82
CA ILE A 410 -8.41 0.63 17.73
C ILE A 410 -8.64 -0.86 17.98
N ILE A 411 -9.86 -1.28 18.33
CA ILE A 411 -10.20 -2.69 18.59
C ILE A 411 -9.92 -3.55 17.34
N LEU A 412 -10.40 -3.10 16.18
CA LEU A 412 -10.21 -3.82 14.91
C LEU A 412 -8.72 -3.96 14.54
N SER A 413 -7.95 -2.88 14.67
CA SER A 413 -6.51 -2.91 14.36
C SER A 413 -5.71 -3.72 15.37
N PHE A 414 -6.07 -3.68 16.65
CA PHE A 414 -5.44 -4.47 17.69
C PHE A 414 -5.66 -5.96 17.45
N ASN A 415 -6.90 -6.38 17.21
CA ASN A 415 -7.23 -7.78 16.89
C ASN A 415 -6.47 -8.25 15.64
N ALA A 416 -6.47 -7.45 14.57
CA ALA A 416 -5.71 -7.76 13.36
C ALA A 416 -4.20 -7.89 13.62
N SER A 417 -3.65 -7.08 14.53
CA SER A 417 -2.24 -7.15 14.92
C SER A 417 -1.92 -8.45 15.66
N MET A 418 -2.76 -8.85 16.60
CA MET A 418 -2.63 -10.10 17.36
C MET A 418 -2.74 -11.33 16.45
N ASP A 419 -3.68 -11.31 15.50
CA ASP A 419 -3.99 -12.44 14.63
C ASP A 419 -3.02 -12.58 13.44
N SER A 420 -2.20 -11.57 13.18
CA SER A 420 -1.29 -11.59 12.03
C SER A 420 -0.17 -12.62 12.18
N ARG A 421 0.11 -13.35 11.10
CA ARG A 421 1.12 -14.41 11.04
C ARG A 421 1.94 -14.29 9.75
N PRO A 422 3.21 -14.73 9.74
CA PRO A 422 3.98 -14.85 8.51
C PRO A 422 3.31 -15.81 7.54
N THR A 423 3.57 -15.59 6.25
CA THR A 423 3.01 -16.44 5.19
C THR A 423 3.44 -17.90 5.37
N ILE A 424 4.70 -18.14 5.79
CA ILE A 424 5.23 -19.48 6.05
C ILE A 424 5.41 -19.77 7.55
N PRO A 425 5.18 -21.02 8.00
CA PRO A 425 5.48 -21.44 9.37
C PRO A 425 6.98 -21.36 9.72
N ASN A 426 7.29 -21.12 11.00
CA ASN A 426 8.68 -21.07 11.50
C ASN A 426 9.47 -22.36 11.23
N SER A 427 8.83 -23.54 11.27
CA SER A 427 9.49 -24.81 10.97
C SER A 427 9.97 -24.88 9.51
N ILE A 428 9.14 -24.44 8.57
CA ILE A 428 9.47 -24.35 7.15
C ILE A 428 10.58 -23.34 6.93
N TYR A 429 10.48 -22.16 7.55
CA TYR A 429 11.53 -21.14 7.45
C TYR A 429 12.89 -21.64 7.96
N ASN A 430 12.92 -22.28 9.12
CA ASN A 430 14.15 -22.84 9.67
C ASN A 430 14.77 -23.87 8.70
N SER A 431 13.93 -24.72 8.11
CA SER A 431 14.38 -25.69 7.10
C SER A 431 14.95 -25.02 5.85
N ILE A 432 14.35 -23.93 5.38
CA ILE A 432 14.86 -23.15 4.24
C ILE A 432 16.22 -22.54 4.59
N THR A 433 16.34 -21.93 5.78
CA THR A 433 17.60 -21.29 6.20
C THR A 433 18.73 -22.27 6.49
N SER A 434 18.44 -23.56 6.68
CA SER A 434 19.46 -24.60 6.82
C SER A 434 19.94 -25.16 5.49
N ILE A 435 19.31 -24.80 4.36
CA ILE A 435 19.76 -25.24 3.04
C ILE A 435 21.08 -24.55 2.72
N ASP A 436 22.14 -25.35 2.62
CA ASP A 436 23.42 -24.96 2.07
C ASP A 436 23.79 -25.91 0.93
N LEU A 437 24.00 -25.34 -0.25
CA LEU A 437 24.37 -26.02 -1.49
C LEU A 437 25.65 -25.42 -2.07
N SER A 438 26.43 -24.71 -1.26
CA SER A 438 27.67 -24.05 -1.68
C SER A 438 28.73 -25.02 -2.20
N ASN A 439 28.70 -26.27 -1.73
CA ASN A 439 29.60 -27.34 -2.17
C ASN A 439 29.17 -28.02 -3.49
N GLU A 440 28.01 -27.67 -4.03
CA GLU A 440 27.44 -28.29 -5.23
C GLU A 440 27.73 -27.39 -6.45
N ASN A 441 28.38 -27.96 -7.46
CA ASN A 441 28.66 -27.23 -8.69
C ASN A 441 27.36 -27.00 -9.46
N ASN A 442 27.13 -25.76 -9.91
CA ASN A 442 25.97 -25.36 -10.72
C ASN A 442 24.63 -25.88 -10.14
N ALA A 443 24.40 -25.65 -8.85
CA ALA A 443 23.19 -26.11 -8.17
C ALA A 443 21.92 -25.39 -8.66
N TYR A 444 20.92 -26.17 -9.07
CA TYR A 444 19.58 -25.71 -9.37
C TYR A 444 18.60 -26.25 -8.34
N LEU A 445 17.75 -25.38 -7.79
CA LEU A 445 16.74 -25.77 -6.81
C LEU A 445 15.34 -25.48 -7.36
N ILE A 446 14.62 -26.55 -7.65
CA ILE A 446 13.25 -26.52 -8.13
C ILE A 446 12.31 -26.35 -6.93
N SER A 447 11.48 -25.31 -6.96
CA SER A 447 10.39 -25.12 -6.00
C SER A 447 9.06 -25.46 -6.65
N ILE A 448 8.30 -26.32 -5.99
CA ILE A 448 6.99 -26.75 -6.47
C ILE A 448 5.85 -25.78 -6.12
N SER A 449 6.15 -24.74 -5.33
CA SER A 449 5.15 -23.80 -4.84
C SER A 449 5.67 -22.39 -4.97
N SER A 450 4.85 -21.52 -5.58
CA SER A 450 5.08 -20.08 -5.55
C SER A 450 5.22 -19.58 -4.12
N GLU A 451 4.49 -20.14 -3.14
CA GLU A 451 4.52 -19.71 -1.73
C GLU A 451 5.94 -19.72 -1.11
N PHE A 452 6.71 -20.78 -1.33
CA PHE A 452 8.06 -20.93 -0.75
C PHE A 452 9.14 -20.31 -1.61
N THR A 453 8.87 -20.09 -2.89
CA THR A 453 9.83 -19.66 -3.90
C THR A 453 10.57 -18.37 -3.52
N PRO A 454 9.92 -17.27 -3.08
CA PRO A 454 10.63 -16.08 -2.62
C PRO A 454 11.56 -16.36 -1.44
N TYR A 455 11.12 -17.19 -0.49
CA TYR A 455 11.90 -17.50 0.69
C TYR A 455 13.12 -18.35 0.34
N LEU A 456 12.98 -19.33 -0.57
CA LEU A 456 14.11 -20.09 -1.11
C LEU A 456 15.11 -19.17 -1.82
N GLN A 457 14.64 -18.22 -2.62
CA GLN A 457 15.51 -17.24 -3.28
C GLN A 457 16.28 -16.38 -2.28
N GLY A 458 15.61 -15.91 -1.22
CA GLY A 458 16.19 -14.93 -0.30
C GLY A 458 16.95 -15.51 0.89
N TYR A 459 16.60 -16.70 1.38
CA TYR A 459 16.98 -17.15 2.73
C TYR A 459 17.84 -18.41 2.80
N ILE A 460 18.06 -19.14 1.70
CA ILE A 460 19.06 -20.22 1.69
C ILE A 460 20.47 -19.63 1.81
N GLN A 461 21.39 -20.36 2.44
CA GLN A 461 22.75 -19.87 2.70
C GLN A 461 23.53 -19.69 1.38
N SER A 462 23.25 -20.56 0.42
CA SER A 462 23.82 -20.56 -0.93
C SER A 462 23.02 -19.71 -1.93
N SER A 463 22.21 -18.75 -1.48
CA SER A 463 21.28 -17.99 -2.34
C SER A 463 21.97 -17.24 -3.47
N LYS A 464 23.23 -16.84 -3.27
CA LYS A 464 24.05 -16.19 -4.29
C LYS A 464 24.43 -17.10 -5.46
N THR A 465 24.64 -18.40 -5.20
CA THR A 465 25.19 -19.36 -6.17
C THR A 465 24.14 -20.35 -6.70
N THR A 466 23.10 -20.61 -5.92
CA THR A 466 22.02 -21.54 -6.26
C THR A 466 20.99 -20.83 -7.14
N LYS A 467 20.63 -21.46 -8.25
CA LYS A 467 19.63 -20.95 -9.19
C LYS A 467 18.26 -21.53 -8.86
N ILE A 468 17.30 -20.68 -8.49
CA ILE A 468 15.94 -21.13 -8.18
C ILE A 468 15.12 -21.25 -9.46
N ILE A 469 14.45 -22.39 -9.61
CA ILE A 469 13.51 -22.68 -10.70
C ILE A 469 12.11 -22.77 -10.09
N ALA A 470 11.17 -21.98 -10.60
CA ALA A 470 9.79 -22.03 -10.14
C ALA A 470 8.81 -21.60 -11.25
N PRO A 471 7.58 -22.12 -11.26
CA PRO A 471 6.60 -21.82 -12.31
C PRO A 471 6.31 -20.32 -12.44
N GLY A 472 6.67 -19.74 -13.58
CA GLY A 472 6.42 -18.33 -13.89
C GLY A 472 7.19 -17.35 -13.00
N MET A 473 8.28 -17.79 -12.36
CA MET A 473 9.12 -16.96 -11.49
C MET A 473 10.60 -17.05 -11.85
N PHE A 474 11.28 -15.92 -11.75
CA PHE A 474 12.74 -15.76 -11.94
C PHE A 474 13.25 -16.15 -13.34
N ASP A 475 14.58 -16.17 -13.48
CA ASP A 475 15.23 -16.25 -14.79
C ASP A 475 15.41 -17.68 -15.31
N TYR A 476 15.30 -18.68 -14.43
CA TYR A 476 15.68 -20.07 -14.72
C TYR A 476 14.47 -21.00 -14.88
N ASP A 477 13.28 -20.49 -15.21
CA ASP A 477 12.12 -21.34 -15.55
C ASP A 477 12.25 -21.91 -16.98
N ALA A 478 12.94 -23.04 -17.13
CA ALA A 478 13.00 -23.79 -18.39
C ALA A 478 11.64 -24.34 -18.85
N LEU A 479 10.72 -24.60 -17.91
CA LEU A 479 9.43 -25.21 -18.17
C LEU A 479 8.34 -24.15 -18.37
N ASN A 480 8.70 -22.99 -18.95
CA ASN A 480 7.93 -21.75 -19.16
C ASN A 480 6.46 -21.81 -19.65
N SER A 481 5.86 -23.00 -19.78
CA SER A 481 4.46 -23.25 -20.07
C SER A 481 3.83 -24.22 -19.06
N ARG A 482 2.55 -24.00 -18.75
CA ARG A 482 1.77 -24.85 -17.85
C ARG A 482 1.79 -26.35 -18.23
N PRO A 483 1.65 -26.75 -19.51
CA PRO A 483 1.69 -28.18 -19.87
C PRO A 483 3.02 -28.86 -19.55
N LYS A 484 4.14 -28.14 -19.68
CA LYS A 484 5.47 -28.66 -19.32
C LYS A 484 5.59 -28.87 -17.81
N TRP A 485 5.13 -27.89 -17.03
CA TRP A 485 5.04 -28.03 -15.58
C TRP A 485 4.13 -29.19 -15.17
N GLU A 486 2.95 -29.33 -15.78
CA GLU A 486 2.03 -30.45 -15.52
C GLU A 486 2.67 -31.81 -15.85
N LYS A 487 3.42 -31.90 -16.95
CA LYS A 487 4.18 -33.10 -17.31
C LYS A 487 5.25 -33.42 -16.25
N PHE A 488 6.07 -32.44 -15.89
CA PHE A 488 7.07 -32.59 -14.83
C PHE A 488 6.43 -33.00 -13.50
N TRP A 489 5.23 -32.51 -13.17
CA TRP A 489 4.54 -32.92 -11.95
C TRP A 489 3.97 -34.33 -11.99
N ALA A 490 3.67 -34.85 -13.18
CA ALA A 490 3.13 -36.19 -13.34
C ALA A 490 4.20 -37.27 -13.17
N ASP A 491 5.42 -37.03 -13.65
CA ASP A 491 6.52 -37.99 -13.63
C ASP A 491 7.64 -37.65 -12.63
N LEU A 492 7.71 -36.39 -12.17
CA LEU A 492 8.81 -35.82 -11.38
C LEU A 492 10.16 -36.18 -12.00
N ASN A 493 10.24 -36.18 -13.33
CA ASN A 493 11.44 -36.53 -14.04
C ASN A 493 12.19 -35.25 -14.44
N ALA A 494 13.34 -35.01 -13.82
CA ALA A 494 14.16 -33.84 -14.11
C ALA A 494 15.09 -33.99 -15.33
N SER A 495 14.92 -35.03 -16.16
CA SER A 495 15.71 -35.21 -17.39
C SER A 495 15.66 -34.00 -18.33
N GLU A 496 14.49 -33.38 -18.52
CA GLU A 496 14.34 -32.16 -19.35
C GLU A 496 15.17 -30.98 -18.80
N PHE A 497 15.37 -30.92 -17.48
CA PHE A 497 16.24 -29.91 -16.85
C PHE A 497 17.72 -30.22 -17.06
N LYS A 498 18.15 -31.49 -16.98
CA LYS A 498 19.54 -31.86 -17.28
C LYS A 498 19.90 -31.62 -18.75
N GLU A 499 18.98 -31.93 -19.67
CA GLU A 499 19.13 -31.59 -21.09
C GLU A 499 19.27 -30.07 -21.30
N THR A 500 18.52 -29.27 -20.54
CA THR A 500 18.54 -27.81 -20.67
C THR A 500 19.75 -27.14 -20.00
N TYR A 501 20.20 -27.66 -18.85
CA TYR A 501 21.20 -27.02 -17.99
C TYR A 501 22.56 -27.72 -17.92
N GLY A 502 22.68 -28.88 -18.56
CA GLY A 502 23.91 -29.66 -18.67
C GLY A 502 24.01 -30.82 -17.67
N ASP A 503 24.68 -31.89 -18.06
CA ASP A 503 24.83 -33.12 -17.27
C ASP A 503 25.59 -32.92 -15.95
N ASP A 504 26.46 -31.91 -15.88
CA ASP A 504 27.23 -31.55 -14.68
C ASP A 504 26.42 -30.76 -13.64
N SER A 505 25.14 -30.49 -13.88
CA SER A 505 24.30 -29.71 -12.97
C SER A 505 23.70 -30.55 -11.85
N SER A 506 23.87 -30.10 -10.60
CA SER A 506 23.19 -30.71 -9.44
C SER A 506 21.76 -30.16 -9.34
N ILE A 507 20.77 -31.03 -9.53
CA ILE A 507 19.35 -30.66 -9.47
C ILE A 507 18.75 -31.10 -8.13
N PHE A 508 18.12 -30.14 -7.46
CA PHE A 508 17.42 -30.32 -6.20
C PHE A 508 15.94 -29.99 -6.35
N LEU A 509 15.10 -30.64 -5.54
CA LEU A 509 13.68 -30.40 -5.46
C LEU A 509 13.30 -30.09 -4.02
N TYR A 510 12.70 -28.92 -3.81
CA TYR A 510 12.06 -28.59 -2.54
C TYR A 510 10.57 -28.95 -2.60
N TYR A 511 10.19 -30.02 -1.90
CA TYR A 511 8.83 -30.56 -1.91
C TYR A 511 8.31 -30.74 -0.48
N PRO A 512 7.29 -29.97 -0.04
CA PRO A 512 6.84 -29.90 1.35
C PRO A 512 6.13 -31.15 1.88
N ARG A 513 5.95 -32.17 1.03
CA ARG A 513 5.30 -33.43 1.36
C ARG A 513 6.31 -34.57 1.21
N HIS A 514 6.06 -35.68 1.88
CA HIS A 514 6.86 -36.88 1.64
C HIS A 514 6.74 -37.31 0.18
N MET A 515 7.86 -37.41 -0.51
CA MET A 515 7.93 -37.89 -1.88
C MET A 515 8.43 -39.34 -1.90
N ASN A 516 7.76 -40.19 -2.69
CA ASN A 516 8.22 -41.54 -2.98
C ASN A 516 8.51 -41.62 -4.48
N ASN A 517 9.74 -41.32 -4.88
CA ASN A 517 10.19 -41.33 -6.26
C ASN A 517 11.64 -41.85 -6.32
N SER A 518 11.90 -42.87 -7.15
CA SER A 518 13.21 -43.53 -7.25
C SER A 518 14.32 -42.62 -7.79
N CYS A 519 13.97 -41.54 -8.49
CA CYS A 519 14.92 -40.59 -9.04
C CYS A 519 15.33 -39.49 -8.05
N TYR A 520 14.85 -39.52 -6.82
CA TYR A 520 15.15 -38.50 -5.82
C TYR A 520 15.47 -39.12 -4.46
N THR A 521 16.56 -38.66 -3.85
CA THR A 521 16.97 -39.06 -2.50
C THR A 521 16.83 -37.88 -1.55
N SER A 522 16.23 -38.09 -0.38
CA SER A 522 16.13 -37.06 0.67
C SER A 522 17.52 -36.67 1.17
N ILE A 523 17.76 -35.38 1.35
CA ILE A 523 18.99 -34.92 2.00
C ILE A 523 18.83 -35.03 3.52
N GLU A 524 19.72 -35.76 4.16
CA GLU A 524 19.71 -35.90 5.62
C GLU A 524 19.80 -34.52 6.28
N ASN A 525 19.02 -34.31 7.35
CA ASN A 525 18.99 -33.11 8.17
C ASN A 525 18.37 -31.84 7.53
N VAL A 526 17.84 -31.93 6.31
CA VAL A 526 17.05 -30.83 5.71
C VAL A 526 15.65 -31.33 5.37
N LEU A 527 14.64 -30.78 6.04
CA LEU A 527 13.25 -31.15 5.79
C LEU A 527 12.87 -30.77 4.36
N ASN A 528 12.15 -31.66 3.66
CA ASN A 528 11.53 -31.39 2.37
C ASN A 528 12.50 -31.10 1.20
N LEU A 529 13.78 -31.43 1.33
CA LEU A 529 14.78 -31.25 0.27
C LEU A 529 15.22 -32.61 -0.30
N TYR A 530 15.18 -32.73 -1.62
CA TYR A 530 15.49 -33.96 -2.35
C TYR A 530 16.53 -33.68 -3.44
N LYS A 531 17.57 -34.51 -3.54
CA LYS A 531 18.56 -34.46 -4.63
C LYS A 531 18.16 -35.44 -5.72
N TRP A 532 18.17 -35.00 -6.98
CA TRP A 532 17.91 -35.86 -8.11
C TRP A 532 19.12 -36.76 -8.41
N ILE A 533 18.88 -38.04 -8.67
CA ILE A 533 19.92 -39.09 -8.83
C ILE A 533 19.76 -39.94 -10.09
N CYS A 534 18.71 -39.70 -10.86
CA CYS A 534 18.67 -40.08 -12.27
C CYS A 534 19.43 -38.99 -13.08
#